data_AF-M4B8A4-F1
#
_entry.id   AF-M4B8A4-F1
#
_cell.length_a   1.000
_cell.length_b   1.000
_cell.length_c   1.000
_cell.angle_alpha   90.00
_cell.angle_beta   90.00
_cell.angle_gamma   90.00
#
_symmetry.space_group_name_H-M   'P 1'
#
loop_
_entity.id
_entity.type
_entity.pdbx_description
1 polymer ?
#
loop_
_entity_poly.entity_id
_entity_poly.type
_entity_poly.pdbx_seq_one_letter_code
_entity_poly.pdbx_strand_id
1 'polypeptide(L)'
;MDAGVIAAFKRRYRRYHLQNAIDCDDRREGFNIYKVYQLTAMRWSVAAWNEISSTTIANCFSHTGLLPTESVISSAVEMERSKDGATEFEEEESDLEQELIAQLKKLRVRDPMKIWSFSIPSKRMRLLSLS
;
A
#
# COMPACT_ATOMS: atom_id res chain seq x y z
N MET A 1 -5.35 12.88 0.62
CA MET A 1 -4.00 13.34 0.24
C MET A 1 -3.10 12.14 0.41
N ASP A 2 -2.92 11.38 -0.65
CA ASP A 2 -1.99 10.26 -0.65
C ASP A 2 -1.02 10.54 -1.79
N ALA A 3 0.20 10.97 -1.45
CA ALA A 3 1.31 10.92 -2.40
C ALA A 3 1.41 9.46 -2.88
N GLY A 4 1.60 9.23 -4.18
CA GLY A 4 1.32 7.92 -4.80
C GLY A 4 1.97 6.72 -4.08
N VAL A 5 3.16 6.87 -3.49
CA VAL A 5 3.82 5.79 -2.72
C VAL A 5 3.01 5.38 -1.48
N ILE A 6 2.39 6.33 -0.78
CA ILE A 6 1.57 6.06 0.40
C ILE A 6 0.31 5.29 0.00
N ALA A 7 -0.33 5.67 -1.11
CA ALA A 7 -1.49 4.95 -1.65
C ALA A 7 -1.10 3.52 -2.06
N ALA A 8 0.01 3.38 -2.80
CA ALA A 8 0.55 2.10 -3.26
C ALA A 8 0.86 1.15 -2.10
N PHE A 9 1.48 1.67 -1.02
CA PHE A 9 1.75 0.91 0.19
C PHE A 9 0.47 0.47 0.90
N LYS A 10 -0.48 1.40 1.12
CA LYS A 10 -1.74 1.10 1.79
C LYS A 10 -2.55 0.03 1.06
N ARG A 11 -2.58 0.06 -0.27
CA ARG A 11 -3.31 -0.94 -1.07
C ARG A 11 -2.71 -2.35 -0.86
N ARG A 12 -1.39 -2.48 -1.00
CA ARG A 12 -0.67 -3.75 -0.79
C ARG A 12 -0.82 -4.27 0.63
N TYR A 13 -0.65 -3.42 1.65
CA TYR A 13 -0.89 -3.81 3.03
C TYR A 13 -2.32 -4.30 3.24
N ARG A 14 -3.30 -3.60 2.66
CA ARG A 14 -4.72 -3.94 2.83
C ARG A 14 -5.07 -5.29 2.22
N ARG A 15 -4.44 -5.68 1.11
CA ARG A 15 -4.57 -7.03 0.55
C ARG A 15 -4.22 -8.12 1.57
N TYR A 16 -3.09 -7.99 2.26
CA TYR A 16 -2.69 -8.93 3.32
C TYR A 16 -3.71 -8.98 4.47
N HIS A 17 -4.21 -7.82 4.89
CA HIS A 17 -5.16 -7.73 6.00
C HIS A 17 -6.51 -8.37 5.66
N LEU A 18 -7.02 -8.12 4.46
CA LEU A 18 -8.28 -8.70 3.99
C LEU A 18 -8.16 -10.21 3.76
N GLN A 19 -7.04 -10.67 3.20
CA GLN A 19 -6.79 -12.11 3.05
C GLN A 19 -6.79 -12.81 4.42
N ASN A 20 -6.11 -12.25 5.42
CA ASN A 20 -6.13 -12.79 6.78
C ASN A 20 -7.55 -12.80 7.37
N ALA A 21 -8.33 -11.73 7.17
CA ALA A 21 -9.70 -11.66 7.66
C ALA A 21 -10.60 -12.73 7.02
N ILE A 22 -10.40 -13.00 5.71
CA ILE A 22 -11.07 -14.07 4.98
C ILE A 22 -10.69 -15.42 5.59
N ASP A 23 -9.41 -15.68 5.80
CA ASP A 23 -8.93 -16.95 6.35
C ASP A 23 -9.47 -17.17 7.78
N CYS A 24 -9.56 -16.11 8.61
CA CYS A 24 -10.16 -16.18 9.93
C CYS A 24 -11.68 -16.44 9.88
N ASP A 25 -12.43 -15.81 8.96
CA ASP A 25 -13.87 -16.06 8.79
C ASP A 25 -14.13 -17.49 8.30
N ASP A 26 -13.34 -17.98 7.33
CA ASP A 26 -13.40 -19.34 6.80
C ASP A 26 -13.12 -20.38 7.91
N ARG A 27 -12.22 -20.09 8.85
CA ARG A 27 -11.93 -20.93 10.03
C ARG A 27 -12.89 -20.73 11.21
N ARG A 28 -13.81 -19.76 11.14
CA ARG A 28 -14.69 -19.33 12.24
C ARG A 28 -13.91 -18.93 13.49
N GLU A 29 -12.74 -18.32 13.32
CA GLU A 29 -11.85 -17.93 14.41
C GLU A 29 -12.28 -16.58 15.01
N GLY A 30 -12.84 -16.64 16.22
CA GLY A 30 -13.03 -15.48 17.10
C GLY A 30 -14.12 -14.49 16.66
N PHE A 31 -14.40 -13.53 17.55
CA PHE A 31 -15.41 -12.50 17.30
C PHE A 31 -14.91 -11.33 16.43
N ASN A 32 -13.59 -11.16 16.32
CA ASN A 32 -12.98 -10.06 15.57
C ASN A 32 -11.93 -10.59 14.58
N ILE A 33 -12.40 -10.92 13.37
CA ILE A 33 -11.60 -11.43 12.24
C ILE A 33 -10.57 -10.41 11.72
N TYR A 34 -10.68 -9.14 12.10
CA TYR A 34 -9.75 -8.09 11.69
C TYR A 34 -8.62 -7.84 12.70
N LYS A 35 -8.63 -8.52 13.84
CA LYS A 35 -7.58 -8.39 14.85
C LYS A 35 -6.28 -8.96 14.30
N VAL A 36 -5.21 -8.16 14.36
CA VAL A 36 -3.87 -8.54 13.90
C VAL A 36 -2.86 -8.28 14.99
N TYR A 37 -1.96 -9.23 15.22
CA TYR A 37 -0.84 -9.06 16.13
C TYR A 37 0.22 -8.13 15.53
N GLN A 38 0.87 -7.32 16.38
CA GLN A 38 1.86 -6.34 15.94
C GLN A 38 2.98 -6.95 15.08
N LEU A 39 3.49 -8.13 15.44
CA LEU A 39 4.52 -8.83 14.66
C LEU A 39 4.04 -9.17 13.24
N THR A 40 2.79 -9.60 13.10
CA THR A 40 2.17 -9.89 11.79
C THR A 40 2.04 -8.61 10.97
N ALA A 41 1.56 -7.52 11.58
CA ALA A 41 1.46 -6.22 10.93
C ALA A 41 2.84 -5.68 10.46
N MET A 42 3.89 -5.88 11.26
CA MET A 42 5.26 -5.52 10.87
C MET A 42 5.74 -6.34 9.67
N ARG A 43 5.51 -7.66 9.67
CA ARG A 43 5.87 -8.55 8.55
C ARG A 43 5.16 -8.15 7.26
N TRP A 44 3.85 -7.86 7.33
CA TRP A 44 3.11 -7.37 6.17
C TRP A 44 3.56 -6.00 5.70
N SER A 45 4.00 -5.13 6.61
CA SER A 45 4.56 -3.82 6.25
C SER A 45 5.84 -3.98 5.44
N VAL A 46 6.73 -4.89 5.83
CA VAL A 46 7.96 -5.19 5.07
C VAL A 46 7.61 -5.80 3.71
N ALA A 47 6.69 -6.78 3.67
CA ALA A 47 6.27 -7.41 2.41
C ALA A 47 5.63 -6.40 1.45
N ALA A 48 4.68 -5.60 1.94
CA ALA A 48 3.99 -4.57 1.17
C ALA A 48 4.95 -3.49 0.64
N TRP A 49 6.01 -3.13 1.39
CA TRP A 49 7.04 -2.20 0.92
C TRP A 49 7.87 -2.81 -0.21
N ASN A 50 8.31 -4.06 -0.05
CA ASN A 50 9.14 -4.75 -1.06
C ASN A 50 8.40 -5.04 -2.37
N GLU A 51 7.06 -5.05 -2.36
CA GLU A 51 6.21 -5.18 -3.55
C GLU A 51 6.04 -3.88 -4.34
N ILE A 52 6.47 -2.73 -3.81
CA ILE A 52 6.41 -1.46 -4.53
C ILE A 52 7.65 -1.38 -5.43
N SER A 53 7.44 -1.28 -6.74
CA SER A 53 8.55 -1.20 -7.68
C SER A 53 9.26 0.16 -7.60
N SER A 54 10.54 0.17 -7.96
CA SER A 54 11.32 1.42 -8.08
C SER A 54 10.70 2.39 -9.09
N THR A 55 10.02 1.86 -10.13
CA THR A 55 9.28 2.66 -11.11
C THR A 55 8.03 3.31 -10.50
N THR A 56 7.26 2.61 -9.66
CA THR A 56 6.16 3.24 -8.88
C THR A 56 6.70 4.38 -8.04
N ILE A 57 7.80 4.14 -7.33
CA ILE A 57 8.43 5.16 -6.47
C ILE A 57 8.85 6.37 -7.31
N ALA A 58 9.57 6.15 -8.41
CA ALA A 58 10.02 7.21 -9.33
C ALA A 58 8.84 8.00 -9.93
N ASN A 59 7.79 7.31 -10.41
CA ASN A 59 6.59 7.95 -10.94
C ASN A 59 5.87 8.78 -9.86
N CYS A 60 5.79 8.28 -8.63
CA CYS A 60 5.17 9.02 -7.54
C CYS A 60 5.97 10.29 -7.19
N PHE A 61 7.30 10.24 -7.24
CA PHE A 61 8.15 11.40 -7.01
C PHE A 61 8.20 12.36 -8.21
N SER A 62 8.01 11.90 -9.45
CA SER A 62 7.98 12.77 -10.64
C SER A 62 6.83 13.79 -10.56
N HIS A 63 5.67 13.37 -10.06
CA HIS A 63 4.51 14.23 -9.83
C HIS A 63 4.68 15.23 -8.68
N THR A 64 5.69 15.05 -7.82
CA THR A 64 5.97 15.97 -6.70
C THR A 64 6.93 17.10 -7.06
N GLY A 65 7.55 17.07 -8.25
CA GLY A 65 8.56 18.04 -8.66
C GLY A 65 9.87 17.97 -7.85
N LEU A 66 10.04 16.95 -7.01
CA LEU A 66 11.23 16.75 -6.17
C LEU A 66 12.41 16.12 -6.92
N LEU A 67 12.18 15.56 -8.11
CA LEU A 67 13.23 15.02 -8.96
C LEU A 67 13.74 16.12 -9.90
N PRO A 68 15.04 16.46 -9.90
CA PRO A 68 15.61 17.38 -10.87
C PRO A 68 15.48 16.77 -12.26
N THR A 69 14.79 17.45 -13.17
CA THR A 69 14.50 17.01 -14.55
C THR A 69 15.74 16.80 -15.43
N GLU A 70 16.96 17.04 -14.93
CA GLU A 70 18.18 17.09 -15.74
C GLU A 70 19.34 16.18 -15.26
N SER A 71 19.26 15.50 -14.10
CA SER A 71 20.47 14.87 -13.50
C SER A 71 20.53 13.33 -13.44
N VAL A 72 19.52 12.59 -13.92
CA VAL A 72 19.54 11.11 -13.85
C VAL A 72 19.70 10.43 -15.22
N ILE A 73 19.73 11.17 -16.33
CA ILE A 73 19.84 10.56 -17.65
C ILE A 73 21.29 10.24 -18.05
N SER A 74 22.33 10.63 -17.28
CA SER A 74 23.71 10.32 -17.69
C SER A 74 24.28 8.98 -17.16
N SER A 75 23.62 8.29 -16.23
CA SER A 75 24.16 7.02 -15.68
C SER A 75 23.18 5.85 -15.66
N ALA A 76 21.91 6.08 -16.05
CA ALA A 76 20.90 5.02 -16.18
C ALA A 76 20.49 4.75 -17.64
N VAL A 77 21.10 5.44 -18.62
CA VAL A 77 20.92 5.14 -20.04
C VAL A 77 21.86 4.01 -20.42
N GLU A 78 21.58 2.81 -19.92
CA GLU A 78 21.78 1.52 -20.60
C GLU A 78 20.82 0.50 -19.97
N MET A 79 19.52 0.82 -20.00
CA MET A 79 18.48 -0.22 -19.98
C MET A 79 17.35 0.34 -20.82
N GLU A 80 17.28 -0.20 -22.04
CA GLU A 80 16.30 0.03 -23.10
C GLU A 80 14.96 0.59 -22.60
N ARG A 81 14.63 1.81 -23.05
CA ARG A 81 13.28 2.38 -22.98
C ARG A 81 12.41 1.66 -24.00
N SER A 82 12.05 0.40 -23.74
CA SER A 82 10.89 -0.20 -24.37
C SER A 82 9.65 0.54 -23.90
N LYS A 83 8.73 0.79 -24.82
CA LYS A 83 7.48 1.51 -24.58
C LYS A 83 6.46 0.68 -23.77
N ASP A 84 6.88 -0.50 -23.32
CA ASP A 84 6.05 -1.56 -22.74
C ASP A 84 5.92 -1.43 -21.20
N GLY A 85 6.92 -0.88 -20.50
CA GLY A 85 6.95 -0.86 -19.03
C GLY A 85 6.01 0.14 -18.33
N ALA A 86 5.43 1.11 -19.05
CA ALA A 86 4.41 2.01 -18.48
C ALA A 86 3.03 1.34 -18.44
N THR A 87 2.71 0.55 -19.46
CA THR A 87 1.44 -0.18 -19.58
C THR A 87 1.35 -1.29 -18.53
N GLU A 88 2.42 -2.07 -18.36
CA GLU A 88 2.49 -3.16 -17.38
C GLU A 88 2.27 -2.67 -15.93
N PHE A 89 2.76 -1.47 -15.60
CA PHE A 89 2.60 -0.91 -14.25
C PHE A 89 1.15 -0.51 -13.93
N GLU A 90 0.47 0.13 -14.88
CA GLU A 90 -0.94 0.50 -14.71
C GLU A 90 -1.82 -0.76 -14.64
N GLU A 91 -1.44 -1.81 -15.36
CA GLU A 91 -2.07 -3.13 -15.31
C GLU A 91 -1.88 -3.79 -13.93
N GLU A 92 -0.66 -3.83 -13.38
CA GLU A 92 -0.40 -4.36 -12.03
C GLU A 92 -1.20 -3.63 -10.95
N GLU A 93 -1.30 -2.31 -11.04
CA GLU A 93 -2.06 -1.52 -10.07
C GLU A 93 -3.58 -1.79 -10.17
N SER A 94 -4.09 -1.91 -11.40
CA SER A 94 -5.48 -2.29 -11.70
C SER A 94 -5.82 -3.68 -11.17
N ASP A 95 -4.94 -4.66 -11.36
CA ASP A 95 -5.15 -6.03 -10.90
C ASP A 95 -5.24 -6.12 -9.38
N LEU A 96 -4.37 -5.38 -8.67
CA LEU A 96 -4.43 -5.28 -7.21
C LEU A 96 -5.72 -4.62 -6.72
N GLU A 97 -6.25 -3.65 -7.45
CA GLU A 97 -7.56 -3.05 -7.13
C GLU A 97 -8.70 -4.04 -7.29
N GLN A 98 -8.70 -4.79 -8.40
CA GLN A 98 -9.71 -5.81 -8.65
C GLN A 98 -9.67 -6.92 -7.61
N GLU A 99 -8.48 -7.37 -7.21
CA GLU A 99 -8.27 -8.34 -6.13
C GLU A 99 -8.86 -7.83 -4.81
N LEU A 100 -8.57 -6.57 -4.46
CA LEU A 100 -9.06 -5.95 -3.23
C LEU A 100 -10.60 -5.86 -3.21
N ILE A 101 -11.21 -5.53 -4.35
CA ILE A 101 -12.67 -5.51 -4.52
C ILE A 101 -13.24 -6.92 -4.34
N ALA A 102 -12.61 -7.94 -4.92
CA ALA A 102 -13.04 -9.33 -4.79
C ALA A 102 -12.98 -9.81 -3.33
N GLN A 103 -11.89 -9.51 -2.61
CA GLN A 103 -11.74 -9.83 -1.20
C GLN A 103 -12.83 -9.15 -0.33
N LEU A 104 -13.11 -7.86 -0.58
CA LEU A 104 -14.17 -7.14 0.11
C LEU A 104 -15.56 -7.73 -0.14
N LYS A 105 -15.83 -8.19 -1.37
CA LYS A 105 -17.07 -8.89 -1.70
C LYS A 105 -17.19 -10.21 -0.95
N LYS A 106 -16.10 -10.99 -0.87
CA LYS A 106 -16.06 -12.29 -0.15
C LYS A 106 -16.42 -12.12 1.33
N LEU A 107 -15.93 -11.07 1.99
CA LEU A 107 -16.21 -10.77 3.40
C LEU A 107 -17.64 -10.27 3.68
N ARG A 108 -18.53 -10.23 2.68
CA ARG A 108 -19.94 -9.81 2.79
C ARG A 108 -20.10 -8.51 3.60
N VAL A 109 -19.29 -7.48 3.29
CA VAL A 109 -19.34 -6.13 3.89
C VAL A 109 -19.62 -6.15 5.41
N ARG A 110 -19.01 -7.08 6.17
CA ARG A 110 -19.01 -6.97 7.64
C ARG A 110 -18.08 -5.80 7.98
N ASP A 111 -18.68 -4.61 8.09
CA ASP A 111 -18.07 -3.29 8.33
C ASP A 111 -16.58 -3.26 7.96
N PRO A 112 -16.25 -3.25 6.66
CA PRO A 112 -14.87 -3.30 6.23
C PRO A 112 -14.14 -2.09 6.81
N MET A 113 -13.11 -2.38 7.61
CA MET A 113 -12.36 -1.38 8.37
C MET A 113 -12.02 -0.18 7.46
N LYS A 114 -12.50 1.02 7.84
CA LYS A 114 -12.37 2.22 7.00
C LYS A 114 -10.90 2.52 6.73
N ILE A 115 -10.55 2.83 5.47
CA ILE A 115 -9.17 3.10 5.03
C ILE A 115 -8.44 4.16 5.88
N TRP A 116 -9.19 5.10 6.45
CA TRP A 116 -8.69 6.17 7.32
C TRP A 116 -8.28 5.72 8.72
N SER A 117 -8.72 4.54 9.17
CA SER A 117 -8.32 3.96 10.46
C SER A 117 -6.87 3.46 10.47
N PHE A 118 -6.25 3.33 9.30
CA PHE A 118 -4.84 2.97 9.13
C PHE A 118 -3.88 4.15 9.32
N SER A 119 -4.39 5.36 9.58
CA SER A 119 -3.55 6.47 9.97
C SER A 119 -2.93 6.16 11.33
N ILE A 120 -1.63 5.86 11.34
CA ILE A 120 -0.77 5.94 12.52
C ILE A 120 -1.19 7.18 13.31
N PRO A 121 -1.40 7.10 14.64
CA PRO A 121 -1.88 8.24 15.42
C PRO A 121 -0.80 9.32 15.51
N SER A 122 -0.63 10.10 14.43
CA SER A 122 0.17 11.33 14.39
C SER A 122 -0.46 12.43 15.27
N LYS A 123 -1.69 12.22 15.76
CA LYS A 123 -2.34 13.10 16.73
C LYS A 123 -2.27 12.54 18.16
N ARG A 124 -1.08 12.24 18.66
CA ARG A 124 -0.85 12.20 20.12
C ARG A 124 0.56 12.58 20.57
N MET A 125 1.23 13.44 19.82
CA MET A 125 2.44 14.13 20.29
C MET A 125 2.25 15.64 20.17
N ARG A 126 1.23 16.15 20.88
CA ARG A 126 1.17 17.53 21.35
C ARG A 126 0.57 17.45 22.74
N LEU A 127 1.40 17.81 23.72
CA LEU A 127 1.14 18.17 25.13
C LEU A 127 2.20 17.55 26.05
N LEU A 128 3.47 17.81 25.75
CA LEU A 128 4.54 17.91 26.75
C LEU A 128 5.49 19.05 26.30
N SER A 129 4.96 20.26 26.20
CA SER A 129 5.73 21.45 26.50
C SER A 129 4.78 22.52 27.04
N LEU A 130 5.25 23.21 28.09
CA LEU A 130 4.68 24.40 28.75
C LEU A 130 3.67 24.14 29.89
N SER A 131 4.18 23.80 31.07
CA SER A 131 4.34 24.75 32.20
C SER A 131 5.19 24.12 33.29
#